data_AF-A0A1V3NG17-F1
#
_entry.id   AF-A0A1V3NG17-F1
#
_cell.length_a   1.000
_cell.length_b   1.000
_cell.length_c   1.000
_cell.angle_alpha   90.00
_cell.angle_beta   90.00
_cell.angle_gamma   90.00
#
_symmetry.space_group_name_H-M   'P 1'
#
loop_
_entity.id
_entity.type
_entity.pdbx_description
1 polymer ?
#
loop_
_entity_poly.entity_id
_entity_poly.type
_entity_poly.pdbx_seq_one_letter_code
_entity_poly.pdbx_strand_id
1 'polypeptide(L)' 'MKVTKSNNAVTLSLDLKTAEKLVDDLKEHTGTLQATNGMRALASVLQQAVYESKDHFRQPPHAFDAKAPKQPSIED' A
#
# COMPACT_ATOMS: atom_id res chain seq x y z
N MET A 1 -8.27 -13.83 -7.53
CA MET A 1 -7.40 -13.11 -8.49
C MET A 1 -8.06 -13.08 -9.86
N LYS A 2 -8.10 -11.92 -10.51
CA LYS A 2 -8.53 -11.74 -11.91
C LYS A 2 -7.38 -11.13 -12.71
N VAL A 3 -7.17 -11.61 -13.93
CA VAL A 3 -6.13 -11.11 -14.83
C VAL A 3 -6.77 -10.66 -16.13
N THR A 4 -6.43 -9.46 -16.59
CA THR A 4 -6.88 -8.94 -17.87
C THR A 4 -5.69 -8.38 -18.63
N LYS A 5 -5.60 -8.68 -19.93
CA LYS A 5 -4.57 -8.13 -20.82
C LYS A 5 -5.21 -7.21 -21.84
N SER A 6 -4.76 -5.97 -21.93
CA SER A 6 -5.21 -4.99 -22.92
C SER A 6 -4.09 -4.02 -23.25
N ASN A 7 -3.94 -3.63 -24.51
CA ASN A 7 -3.00 -2.59 -24.97
C ASN A 7 -1.59 -2.72 -24.38
N ASN A 8 -1.00 -3.92 -24.50
CA ASN A 8 0.35 -4.25 -24.01
C ASN A 8 0.55 -4.12 -22.48
N ALA A 9 -0.53 -3.94 -21.71
CA ALA A 9 -0.54 -3.95 -20.26
C ALA A 9 -1.25 -5.21 -19.72
N VAL A 10 -0.79 -5.67 -18.56
CA VAL A 10 -1.44 -6.72 -17.77
C VAL A 10 -1.95 -6.09 -16.49
N THR A 11 -3.25 -6.19 -16.27
CA THR A 11 -3.89 -5.74 -15.02
C THR A 11 -4.19 -6.95 -14.16
N LEU A 12 -3.76 -6.87 -12.90
CA LEU A 12 -3.99 -7.88 -11.88
C LEU A 12 -4.94 -7.30 -10.84
N SER A 13 -6.06 -7.97 -10.59
CA SER A 13 -6.94 -7.67 -9.46
C SER A 13 -6.78 -8.76 -8.41
N LEU A 14 -6.31 -8.34 -7.23
CA LEU A 14 -6.01 -9.18 -6.09
C LEU A 14 -6.84 -8.70 -4.90
N ASP A 15 -7.28 -9.63 -4.04
CA ASP A 15 -7.70 -9.27 -2.70
C ASP A 15 -6.49 -8.83 -1.87
N LEU A 16 -6.73 -8.01 -0.85
CA LEU A 16 -5.67 -7.40 -0.04
C LEU A 16 -4.79 -8.46 0.63
N LYS A 17 -5.39 -9.51 1.19
CA LYS A 17 -4.65 -10.59 1.87
C LYS A 17 -3.69 -11.30 0.92
N THR A 18 -4.13 -11.55 -0.31
CA THR A 18 -3.28 -12.15 -1.34
C THR A 18 -2.18 -11.19 -1.79
N ALA A 19 -2.48 -9.89 -1.91
CA ALA A 19 -1.48 -8.88 -2.25
C ALA A 19 -0.38 -8.76 -1.18
N GLU A 20 -0.75 -8.78 0.10
CA GLU A 20 0.20 -8.78 1.23
C GLU A 20 1.14 -9.97 1.18
N LYS A 21 0.59 -11.19 1.04
CA LYS A 21 1.39 -12.41 0.95
C LYS A 21 2.36 -12.36 -0.23
N LEU A 22 1.89 -11.88 -1.39
CA LEU A 22 2.72 -11.76 -2.58
C LEU A 22 3.86 -10.76 -2.40
N VAL A 23 3.65 -9.67 -1.64
CA VAL A 23 4.73 -8.73 -1.29
C VAL A 23 5.78 -9.41 -0.44
N ASP A 24 5.38 -10.19 0.57
CA ASP A 24 6.32 -10.88 1.46
C ASP A 24 7.14 -11.93 0.68
N ASP A 25 6.46 -12.73 -0.14
CA ASP A 25 7.10 -13.72 -1.02
C ASP A 25 8.08 -13.03 -1.99
N LEU A 26 7.70 -11.91 -2.61
CA LEU A 26 8.56 -11.17 -3.52
C LEU A 26 9.77 -10.56 -2.80
N LYS A 27 9.59 -10.02 -1.59
CA LYS A 27 10.70 -9.43 -0.81
C LYS A 27 11.78 -10.44 -0.50
N GLU A 28 11.39 -11.65 -0.08
CA GLU A 28 12.31 -12.74 0.20
C GLU A 28 13.20 -13.06 -1.02
N HIS A 29 12.64 -12.93 -2.23
CA HIS A 29 13.34 -13.25 -3.46
C HIS A 29 14.07 -12.04 -4.07
N THR A 30 13.63 -10.80 -3.83
CA THR A 30 14.23 -9.58 -4.43
C THR A 30 15.63 -9.24 -3.88
N GLY A 31 15.95 -9.70 -2.67
CA GLY A 31 17.28 -9.58 -2.07
C GLY A 31 18.31 -10.55 -2.63
N THR A 32 17.90 -11.50 -3.48
CA THR A 32 18.79 -12.49 -4.08
C THR A 32 19.49 -11.95 -5.33
N LEU A 33 20.65 -12.51 -5.65
CA LEU A 33 21.40 -12.20 -6.89
C LEU A 33 20.61 -12.53 -8.17
N GLN A 34 19.55 -13.32 -8.07
CA GLN A 34 18.71 -13.76 -9.19
C GLN A 34 17.53 -12.81 -9.47
N ALA A 35 17.31 -11.82 -8.61
CA ALA A 35 16.22 -10.87 -8.76
C ALA A 35 16.45 -9.94 -9.96
N THR A 36 15.57 -10.03 -10.96
CA THR A 36 15.57 -9.12 -12.11
C THR A 36 15.05 -7.74 -11.70
N ASN A 37 15.44 -6.70 -12.45
CA ASN A 37 14.92 -5.34 -12.23
C ASN A 37 13.40 -5.26 -12.33
N GLY A 38 12.79 -6.07 -13.22
CA GLY A 38 11.33 -6.16 -13.35
C GLY A 38 10.66 -6.71 -12.09
N MET A 39 11.24 -7.74 -11.47
CA MET A 39 10.74 -8.28 -10.19
C MET A 39 10.84 -7.25 -9.07
N ARG A 40 11.97 -6.55 -8.96
CA ARG A 40 12.17 -5.49 -7.95
C ARG A 40 11.17 -4.33 -8.14
N ALA A 41 10.93 -3.92 -9.38
CA ALA A 41 9.96 -2.88 -9.70
C ALA A 41 8.53 -3.31 -9.33
N LEU A 42 8.14 -4.55 -9.68
CA LEU A 42 6.84 -5.09 -9.32
C LEU A 42 6.65 -5.16 -7.79
N ALA A 43 7.66 -5.65 -7.06
CA ALA A 43 7.62 -5.74 -5.60
C ALA A 43 7.46 -4.35 -4.96
N SER A 44 8.19 -3.34 -5.46
CA SER A 44 8.09 -1.97 -4.97
C SER A 44 6.70 -1.37 -5.17
N VAL A 45 6.13 -1.51 -6.38
CA VAL A 45 4.80 -0.96 -6.69
C VAL A 45 3.71 -1.67 -5.89
N LEU A 46 3.78 -3.00 -5.77
CA LEU A 46 2.81 -3.77 -5.01
C LEU A 46 2.88 -3.45 -3.51
N GLN A 47 4.08 -3.28 -2.96
CA GLN A 47 4.26 -2.87 -1.57
C GLN A 47 3.66 -1.49 -1.29
N GLN A 48 3.86 -0.53 -2.19
CA GLN A 48 3.24 0.79 -2.07
C GLN A 48 1.71 0.69 -2.08
N ALA A 49 1.13 -0.08 -3.00
CA ALA A 49 -0.32 -0.28 -3.07
C ALA A 49 -0.90 -0.90 -1.79
N VAL A 50 -0.19 -1.86 -1.18
CA VAL A 50 -0.59 -2.44 0.12
C VAL A 50 -0.53 -1.39 1.23
N TYR A 51 0.51 -0.56 1.29
CA TYR A 51 0.58 0.51 2.29
C TYR A 51 -0.56 1.52 2.12
N GLU A 52 -0.81 1.99 0.92
CA GLU A 52 -1.89 2.95 0.62
C GLU A 52 -3.27 2.36 0.96
N SER A 53 -3.48 1.07 0.73
CA SER A 53 -4.76 0.43 1.06
C SER A 53 -5.06 0.39 2.57
N LYS A 54 -4.00 0.43 3.40
CA LYS A 54 -4.07 0.49 4.87
C LYS A 54 -4.02 1.91 5.40
N ASP A 55 -3.69 2.88 4.55
CA ASP A 55 -3.63 4.28 4.91
C ASP A 55 -5.05 4.86 4.99
N HIS A 56 -5.67 4.60 6.12
CA HIS A 56 -6.93 5.20 6.52
C HIS A 56 -6.74 6.54 7.23
N PHE A 57 -5.51 7.08 7.26
CA PHE A 57 -5.29 8.38 7.87
C PHE A 57 -6.10 9.42 7.10
N ARG A 58 -6.98 10.08 7.84
CA ARG A 58 -7.72 11.24 7.38
C ARG A 58 -7.47 12.29 8.43
N GLN A 59 -7.05 13.47 7.98
CA GLN A 59 -7.02 14.63 8.86
C GLN A 59 -8.43 14.81 9.42
N PRO A 60 -8.60 14.88 10.75
CA PRO A 60 -9.92 15.09 11.31
C PRO A 60 -10.48 16.42 10.79
N PRO A 61 -11.77 16.49 10.44
CA PRO A 61 -12.38 17.76 10.11
C PRO A 61 -12.14 18.70 11.30
N HIS A 62 -11.69 19.92 11.00
CA HIS A 62 -11.33 20.95 11.99
C HIS A 62 -9.99 20.78 12.75
N ALA A 63 -9.09 19.90 12.31
CA ALA A 63 -7.75 19.76 12.93
C ALA A 63 -6.98 21.08 13.09
N PHE A 64 -7.25 22.07 12.24
CA PHE A 64 -6.64 23.40 12.23
C PHE A 64 -7.66 24.54 12.34
N ASP A 65 -8.92 24.26 12.66
CA ASP A 65 -9.94 25.29 12.80
C ASP A 65 -9.80 25.99 14.15
N ALA A 66 -9.43 27.27 14.14
CA ALA A 66 -9.26 28.08 15.34
C ALA A 66 -10.56 28.24 16.16
N LYS A 67 -11.73 27.98 15.55
CA LYS A 67 -13.04 28.08 16.21
C LYS A 67 -13.61 26.73 16.65
N ALA A 68 -12.97 25.61 16.30
CA ALA A 68 -13.44 24.31 16.75
C ALA A 68 -13.16 24.13 18.26
N PRO A 69 -14.09 23.51 19.01
CA PRO A 69 -13.87 23.24 20.42
C PRO A 69 -12.64 22.35 20.57
N LYS A 70 -11.59 22.89 21.19
CA LYS A 70 -10.39 22.11 21.53
C LYS A 70 -10.84 20.94 22.39
N GLN A 71 -10.37 19.74 22.06
CA GLN A 71 -10.58 18.59 22.95
C GLN A 71 -10.04 18.96 24.34
N PRO A 72 -10.77 18.67 25.41
CA PRO A 72 -10.25 18.90 26.76
C PRO A 72 -9.00 18.05 26.91
N SER A 73 -7.88 18.71 27.19
CA SER A 73 -6.62 18.05 27.53
C SER A 73 -6.86 17.23 28.79
N ILE A 74 -6.77 15.90 28.68
CA ILE A 74 -6.64 15.04 29.85
C ILE A 74 -5.16 15.09 30.20
N GLU A 75 -4.80 15.89 31.20
CA GLU A 75 -3.51 15.76 31.89
C GLU A 75 -3.60 14.54 32.82
N ASP A 76 -2.65 13.61 32.70
CA ASP A 76 -2.17 12.75 33.78
C ASP A 76 -0.64 12.96 33.89
#